data_AF-A0A3A9VJ19-F1
#
_entry.id   AF-A0A3A9VJ19-F1
#
_cell.length_a   1.000
_cell.length_b   1.000
_cell.length_c   1.000
_cell.angle_alpha   90.00
_cell.angle_beta   90.00
_cell.angle_gamma   90.00
#
_symmetry.space_group_name_H-M   'P 1'
#
loop_
_entity.id
_entity.type
_entity.pdbx_description
1 polymer ?
#
loop_
_entity_poly.entity_id
_entity_poly.type
_entity_poly.pdbx_seq_one_letter_code
_entity_poly.pdbx_strand_id
1 'polypeptide(L)'
;MKNTDDPIVIEQTFNVSLLEIWCAITELNRMKEWFFKNIPSFEPKVGFETRFIIKNEGRIFPHIWKIVEVDPEKRIAYNWKYEGYQGDSVVVFDLSQDKEVSKLTLTHQVTEDFPQNIEEFKRESCLQGWKWFIKKSLKDYLEK
;
A
#
# COMPACT_ATOMS: atom_id res chain seq x y z
N MET A 1 -9.83 -8.73 -9.82
CA MET A 1 -8.45 -9.15 -9.49
C MET A 1 -8.54 -10.59 -9.04
N LYS A 2 -7.76 -11.48 -9.63
CA LYS A 2 -7.76 -12.91 -9.30
C LYS A 2 -6.45 -13.32 -8.66
N ASN A 3 -6.46 -14.37 -7.86
CA ASN A 3 -5.25 -14.94 -7.27
C ASN A 3 -4.34 -15.64 -8.30
N THR A 4 -4.86 -15.91 -9.50
CA THR A 4 -4.09 -16.41 -10.64
C THR A 4 -3.40 -15.31 -11.45
N ASP A 5 -3.70 -14.04 -11.19
CA ASP A 5 -3.03 -12.92 -11.87
C ASP A 5 -1.62 -12.75 -11.30
N ASP A 6 -0.65 -12.36 -12.13
CA ASP A 6 0.70 -12.01 -11.64
C ASP A 6 0.63 -10.90 -10.57
N PRO A 7 1.53 -10.83 -9.58
CA PRO A 7 1.54 -9.70 -8.65
C PRO A 7 1.63 -8.34 -9.36
N ILE A 8 0.98 -7.32 -8.80
CA ILE A 8 1.19 -5.94 -9.25
C ILE A 8 2.50 -5.46 -8.61
N VAL A 9 3.48 -5.10 -9.42
CA VAL A 9 4.78 -4.60 -8.96
C VAL A 9 4.98 -3.16 -9.43
N ILE A 10 5.22 -2.24 -8.50
CA ILE A 10 5.51 -0.83 -8.77
C ILE A 10 6.83 -0.46 -8.12
N GLU A 11 7.77 0.02 -8.92
CA GLU A 11 9.07 0.48 -8.45
C GLU A 11 9.20 1.99 -8.62
N GLN A 12 9.81 2.64 -7.62
CA GLN A 12 10.13 4.06 -7.66
C GLN A 12 11.43 4.34 -6.89
N THR A 13 12.30 5.17 -7.47
CA THR A 13 13.50 5.69 -6.82
C THR A 13 13.25 7.11 -6.28
N PHE A 14 13.92 7.47 -5.20
CA PHE A 14 13.81 8.76 -4.53
C PHE A 14 15.20 9.29 -4.17
N ASN A 15 15.37 10.60 -4.26
CA ASN A 15 16.60 11.27 -3.84
C ASN A 15 16.60 11.64 -2.34
N VAL A 16 16.19 10.68 -1.49
CA VAL A 16 16.18 10.79 -0.02
C VAL A 16 16.74 9.50 0.59
N SER A 17 17.00 9.49 1.90
CA SER A 17 17.51 8.28 2.59
C SER A 17 16.44 7.19 2.71
N LEU A 18 16.86 5.93 2.91
CA LEU A 18 15.94 4.82 3.19
C LEU A 18 15.09 5.09 4.45
N LEU A 19 15.69 5.71 5.47
CA LEU A 19 14.99 6.11 6.69
C LEU A 19 13.85 7.09 6.40
N GLU A 20 14.06 8.06 5.50
CA GLU A 20 12.99 9.00 5.13
C GLU A 20 11.82 8.30 4.44
N ILE A 21 12.09 7.36 3.55
CA ILE A 21 11.04 6.54 2.93
C ILE A 21 10.35 5.68 4.00
N TRP A 22 11.13 5.03 4.87
CA TRP A 22 10.61 4.19 5.94
C TRP A 22 9.65 4.94 6.84
N CYS A 23 10.04 6.12 7.32
CA CYS A 23 9.18 6.98 8.13
C CYS A 23 7.94 7.43 7.33
N ALA A 24 8.07 7.75 6.04
CA ALA A 24 6.93 8.13 5.20
C ALA A 24 5.88 7.01 5.03
N ILE A 25 6.30 5.74 5.04
CA ILE A 25 5.40 4.59 4.91
C ILE A 25 4.95 3.98 6.25
N THR A 26 5.55 4.36 7.38
CA THR A 26 5.25 3.79 8.70
C THR A 26 4.77 4.77 9.77
N GLU A 27 5.02 6.08 9.62
CA GLU A 27 4.54 7.09 10.56
C GLU A 27 3.18 7.59 10.14
N LEU A 28 2.16 7.37 10.99
CA LEU A 28 0.76 7.70 10.70
C LEU A 28 0.55 9.11 10.14
N ASN A 29 1.19 10.12 10.75
CA ASN A 29 1.02 11.51 10.32
C ASN A 29 1.62 11.74 8.93
N ARG A 30 2.73 11.08 8.59
CA ARG A 30 3.35 11.16 7.25
C ARG A 30 2.54 10.39 6.22
N MET A 31 2.04 9.21 6.58
CA MET A 31 1.17 8.42 5.71
C MET A 31 -0.10 9.18 5.29
N LYS A 32 -0.66 10.00 6.19
CA LYS A 32 -1.86 10.82 5.88
C LYS A 32 -1.60 11.91 4.84
N GLU A 33 -0.36 12.34 4.65
CA GLU A 33 -0.02 13.40 3.70
C GLU A 33 -0.04 12.92 2.24
N TRP A 34 0.20 11.63 1.99
CA TRP A 34 0.31 11.08 0.62
C TRP A 34 -0.58 9.86 0.34
N PHE A 35 -0.94 9.09 1.37
CA PHE A 35 -1.65 7.81 1.21
C PHE A 35 -3.14 7.95 1.51
N PHE A 36 -3.59 7.66 2.74
CA PHE A 36 -4.99 7.82 3.13
C PHE A 36 -5.13 8.70 4.36
N LYS A 37 -5.87 9.80 4.22
CA LYS A 37 -6.17 10.72 5.34
C LYS A 37 -7.00 10.06 6.45
N ASN A 38 -7.77 9.03 6.11
CA ASN A 38 -8.75 8.40 7.00
C ASN A 38 -8.16 7.31 7.92
N ILE A 39 -6.85 7.03 7.86
CA ILE A 39 -6.22 6.01 8.71
C ILE A 39 -6.33 6.47 10.18
N PRO A 40 -7.03 5.74 11.06
CA PRO A 40 -7.23 6.19 12.44
C PRO A 40 -5.97 6.00 13.28
N SER A 41 -5.31 4.86 13.11
CA SER A 41 -4.11 4.44 13.82
C SER A 41 -3.25 3.55 12.91
N PHE A 42 -1.94 3.59 13.12
CA PHE A 42 -0.99 2.73 12.45
C PHE A 42 0.22 2.49 13.36
N GLU A 43 0.59 1.23 13.58
CA GLU A 43 1.83 0.84 14.24
C GLU A 43 2.55 -0.19 13.35
N PRO A 44 3.84 0.02 13.02
CA PRO A 44 4.63 -0.95 12.26
C PRO A 44 5.04 -2.14 13.16
N LYS A 45 4.05 -2.93 13.59
CA LYS A 45 4.22 -4.09 14.47
C LYS A 45 3.36 -5.25 13.99
N VAL A 46 3.95 -6.43 13.85
CA VAL A 46 3.23 -7.65 13.47
C VAL A 46 2.03 -7.88 14.39
N GLY A 47 0.87 -8.15 13.79
CA GLY A 47 -0.39 -8.34 14.49
C GLY A 47 -1.18 -7.07 14.76
N PHE A 48 -0.63 -5.87 14.50
CA PHE A 48 -1.39 -4.62 14.53
C PHE A 48 -2.48 -4.63 13.46
N GLU A 49 -3.68 -4.15 13.81
CA GLU A 49 -4.83 -4.07 12.93
C GLU A 49 -5.43 -2.66 12.93
N THR A 50 -5.89 -2.22 11.75
CA THR A 50 -6.59 -0.95 11.60
C THR A 50 -7.72 -1.08 10.59
N ARG A 51 -8.78 -0.30 10.78
CA ARG A 51 -9.96 -0.31 9.93
C ARG A 51 -10.41 1.11 9.62
N PHE A 52 -10.67 1.39 8.35
CA PHE A 52 -11.14 2.70 7.92
C PHE A 52 -11.95 2.63 6.63
N ILE A 53 -12.76 3.66 6.38
CA ILE A 53 -13.66 3.70 5.23
C ILE A 53 -13.11 4.64 4.16
N ILE A 54 -13.04 4.13 2.93
CA ILE A 54 -12.87 4.92 1.72
C ILE A 54 -14.18 4.92 0.94
N LYS A 55 -14.57 6.09 0.44
CA LYS A 55 -15.74 6.25 -0.43
C LYS A 55 -15.25 6.60 -1.82
N ASN A 56 -15.70 5.87 -2.84
CA ASN A 56 -15.43 6.18 -4.23
C ASN A 56 -16.73 6.05 -5.03
N GLU A 57 -17.11 7.11 -5.76
CA GLU A 57 -18.31 7.15 -6.62
C GLU A 57 -19.60 6.62 -5.95
N GLY A 58 -19.77 6.93 -4.65
CA GLY A 58 -20.93 6.49 -3.86
C GLY A 58 -20.82 5.07 -3.29
N ARG A 59 -19.81 4.29 -3.69
CA ARG A 59 -19.52 2.97 -3.12
C ARG A 59 -18.59 3.10 -1.90
N ILE A 60 -18.83 2.25 -0.90
CA ILE A 60 -18.09 2.24 0.37
C ILE A 60 -17.14 1.03 0.36
N PHE A 61 -15.87 1.29 0.65
CA PHE A 61 -14.79 0.32 0.77
C PHE A 61 -14.20 0.37 2.18
N PRO A 62 -14.73 -0.42 3.13
CA PRO A 62 -14.19 -0.49 4.48
C PRO A 62 -12.91 -1.34 4.44
N HIS A 63 -11.75 -0.69 4.46
CA HIS A 63 -10.46 -1.36 4.49
C HIS A 63 -10.23 -1.96 5.88
N ILE A 64 -9.72 -3.19 5.92
CA ILE A 64 -9.18 -3.87 7.09
C ILE A 64 -7.75 -4.23 6.76
N TRP A 65 -6.80 -3.67 7.51
CA TRP A 65 -5.39 -3.97 7.38
C TRP A 65 -4.88 -4.68 8.61
N LYS A 66 -3.99 -5.64 8.38
CA LYS A 66 -3.26 -6.34 9.43
C LYS A 66 -1.79 -6.43 9.06
N ILE A 67 -0.90 -5.95 9.92
CA ILE A 67 0.54 -6.09 9.70
C ILE A 67 0.93 -7.56 9.88
N VAL A 68 1.57 -8.14 8.88
CA VAL A 68 1.99 -9.55 8.88
C VAL A 68 3.51 -9.72 8.91
N GLU A 69 4.26 -8.70 8.47
CA GLU A 69 5.72 -8.72 8.45
C GLU A 69 6.27 -7.30 8.68
N VAL A 70 7.36 -7.19 9.45
CA VAL A 70 8.10 -5.93 9.65
C VAL A 70 9.58 -6.26 9.82
N ASP A 71 10.41 -5.67 8.96
CA ASP A 71 11.86 -5.54 9.13
C ASP A 71 12.21 -4.04 9.03
N PRO A 72 12.53 -3.37 10.15
CA PRO A 72 12.75 -1.93 10.19
C PRO A 72 13.70 -1.42 9.10
N GLU A 73 13.32 -0.29 8.48
CA GLU A 73 14.06 0.39 7.40
C GLU A 73 14.27 -0.44 6.12
N LYS A 74 13.67 -1.62 6.03
CA LYS A 74 13.84 -2.53 4.90
C LYS A 74 12.52 -3.02 4.32
N ARG A 75 11.57 -3.43 5.15
CA ARG A 75 10.40 -4.14 4.66
C ARG A 75 9.22 -4.04 5.61
N ILE A 76 8.03 -3.84 5.04
CA ILE A 76 6.78 -3.97 5.77
C ILE A 76 5.74 -4.62 4.87
N ALA A 77 5.04 -5.62 5.39
CA ALA A 77 3.95 -6.27 4.70
C ALA A 77 2.69 -6.26 5.55
N TYR A 78 1.56 -6.01 4.89
CA TYR A 78 0.27 -6.08 5.53
C TYR A 78 -0.78 -6.72 4.62
N ASN A 79 -1.65 -7.46 5.28
CA ASN A 79 -2.86 -7.99 4.72
C ASN A 79 -3.78 -6.84 4.32
N TRP A 80 -4.39 -6.96 3.14
CA TRP A 80 -5.21 -5.94 2.54
C TRP A 80 -6.58 -6.51 2.20
N LYS A 81 -7.56 -6.20 3.04
CA LYS A 81 -8.90 -6.75 2.94
C LYS A 81 -9.95 -5.67 2.98
N TYR A 82 -11.14 -6.00 2.48
CA TYR A 82 -12.31 -5.13 2.53
C TYR A 82 -13.45 -5.82 3.27
N GLU A 83 -13.94 -5.21 4.35
CA GLU A 83 -15.08 -5.75 5.07
C GLU A 83 -16.32 -5.76 4.18
N GLY A 84 -17.05 -6.88 4.18
CA GLY A 84 -18.26 -7.06 3.38
C GLY A 84 -18.01 -7.39 1.91
N TYR A 85 -16.75 -7.51 1.48
CA TYR A 85 -16.39 -7.99 0.15
C TYR A 85 -15.57 -9.27 0.24
N GLN A 86 -15.74 -10.15 -0.75
CA GLN A 86 -14.86 -11.29 -0.93
C GLN A 86 -13.46 -10.82 -1.35
N GLY A 87 -12.46 -11.64 -1.09
CA GLY A 87 -11.11 -11.46 -1.59
C GLY A 87 -10.15 -11.07 -0.49
N ASP A 88 -8.90 -11.35 -0.76
CA ASP A 88 -7.82 -11.17 0.19
C ASP A 88 -6.52 -10.96 -0.56
N SER A 89 -5.63 -10.17 0.00
CA SER A 89 -4.34 -9.87 -0.60
C SER A 89 -3.29 -9.45 0.42
N VAL A 90 -2.05 -9.43 -0.03
CA VAL A 90 -0.90 -8.93 0.73
C VAL A 90 -0.24 -7.83 -0.07
N VAL A 91 0.03 -6.71 0.61
CA VAL A 91 0.80 -5.59 0.08
C VAL A 91 2.12 -5.53 0.83
N VAL A 92 3.21 -5.48 0.07
CA VAL A 92 4.57 -5.46 0.55
C VAL A 92 5.26 -4.20 0.05
N PHE A 93 5.93 -3.51 0.96
CA PHE A 93 6.85 -2.43 0.65
C PHE A 93 8.26 -2.91 0.97
N ASP A 94 9.11 -3.02 -0.03
CA ASP A 94 10.53 -3.34 0.09
C ASP A 94 11.36 -2.11 -0.22
N LEU A 95 12.30 -1.79 0.67
CA LEU A 95 13.25 -0.69 0.56
C LEU A 95 14.64 -1.24 0.31
N SER A 96 15.34 -0.67 -0.67
CA SER A 96 16.70 -1.06 -1.00
C SER A 96 17.49 0.13 -1.53
N GLN A 97 18.80 0.08 -1.37
CA GLN A 97 19.69 1.06 -1.98
C GLN A 97 19.91 0.67 -3.45
N ASP A 98 19.65 1.60 -4.38
CA ASP A 98 19.99 1.47 -5.80
C ASP A 98 21.04 2.52 -6.17
N LYS A 99 22.31 2.11 -6.14
CA LYS A 99 23.47 3.00 -6.31
C LYS A 99 23.43 4.15 -5.29
N GLU A 100 23.25 5.38 -5.77
CA GLU A 100 23.23 6.60 -4.96
C GLU A 100 21.82 6.99 -4.51
N VAL A 101 20.77 6.30 -4.98
CA VAL A 101 19.37 6.64 -4.65
C VAL A 101 18.70 5.51 -3.86
N SER A 102 17.67 5.87 -3.10
CA SER A 102 16.85 4.90 -2.38
C SER A 102 15.72 4.41 -3.27
N LYS A 103 15.44 3.11 -3.26
CA LYS A 103 14.40 2.46 -4.08
C LYS A 103 13.33 1.85 -3.19
N LEU A 104 12.07 2.11 -3.53
CA LEU A 104 10.90 1.42 -3.00
C LEU A 104 10.32 0.53 -4.09
N THR A 105 10.14 -0.75 -3.77
CA THR A 105 9.39 -1.71 -4.58
C THR A 105 8.12 -2.08 -3.82
N LEU A 106 6.97 -1.75 -4.39
CA LEU A 106 5.67 -2.18 -3.91
C LEU A 106 5.24 -3.42 -4.67
N THR A 107 4.87 -4.47 -3.95
CA THR A 107 4.26 -5.69 -4.50
C THR A 107 2.88 -5.88 -3.89
N HIS A 108 1.85 -5.96 -4.72
CA HIS A 108 0.50 -6.32 -4.31
C HIS A 108 0.12 -7.66 -4.92
N GLN A 109 -0.03 -8.67 -4.06
CA GLN A 109 -0.36 -10.04 -4.43
C GLN A 109 -1.73 -10.44 -3.91
N VAL A 110 -2.61 -10.85 -4.83
CA VAL A 110 -3.95 -11.34 -4.50
C VAL A 110 -3.83 -12.79 -4.06
N THR A 111 -4.37 -13.11 -2.88
CA THR A 111 -4.37 -14.47 -2.32
C THR A 111 -5.74 -15.13 -2.46
N GLU A 112 -6.81 -14.34 -2.47
CA GLU A 112 -8.18 -14.77 -2.75
C GLU A 112 -8.87 -13.83 -3.74
N ASP A 113 -9.65 -14.38 -4.66
CA ASP A 113 -10.32 -13.63 -5.71
C ASP A 113 -11.26 -12.55 -5.16
N PHE A 114 -11.05 -11.31 -5.62
CA PHE A 114 -11.98 -10.20 -5.40
C PHE A 114 -13.19 -10.30 -6.35
N PRO A 115 -14.33 -9.63 -6.04
CA PRO A 115 -15.47 -9.58 -6.93
C PRO A 115 -15.11 -9.05 -8.32
N GLN A 116 -15.46 -9.81 -9.36
CA GLN A 116 -15.13 -9.45 -10.75
C GLN A 116 -16.16 -8.49 -11.37
N ASN A 117 -17.30 -8.30 -10.71
CA ASN A 117 -18.39 -7.41 -11.11
C ASN A 117 -18.27 -5.98 -10.54
N ILE A 118 -17.16 -5.67 -9.86
CA ILE A 118 -16.87 -4.35 -9.27
C ILE A 118 -15.65 -3.78 -9.97
N GLU A 119 -15.81 -2.62 -10.61
CA GLU A 119 -14.77 -1.98 -11.43
C GLU A 119 -13.52 -1.64 -10.61
N GLU A 120 -13.70 -1.22 -9.36
CA GLU A 120 -12.62 -0.84 -8.45
C GLU A 120 -11.74 -2.04 -8.04
N PHE A 121 -12.26 -3.26 -8.14
CA PHE A 121 -11.50 -4.49 -7.89
C PHE A 121 -10.88 -5.09 -9.16
N LYS A 122 -10.98 -4.41 -10.31
CA LYS A 122 -10.21 -4.81 -11.50
C LYS A 122 -8.71 -4.57 -11.28
N ARG A 123 -7.90 -5.43 -11.89
CA ARG A 123 -6.43 -5.34 -11.84
C ARG A 123 -5.93 -3.97 -12.29
N GLU A 124 -6.49 -3.46 -13.40
CA GLU A 124 -6.11 -2.15 -13.96
C GLU A 124 -6.39 -1.02 -12.96
N SER A 125 -7.56 -1.01 -12.33
CA SER A 125 -7.92 -0.02 -11.30
C SER A 125 -6.94 -0.03 -10.14
N CYS A 126 -6.57 -1.22 -9.65
CA CYS A 126 -5.58 -1.36 -8.59
C CYS A 126 -4.18 -0.92 -9.03
N LEU A 127 -3.75 -1.31 -10.23
CA LEU A 127 -2.46 -0.92 -10.80
C LEU A 127 -2.35 0.60 -10.93
N GLN A 128 -3.39 1.26 -11.43
CA GLN A 128 -3.41 2.72 -11.59
C GLN A 128 -3.44 3.42 -10.23
N GLY A 129 -4.19 2.90 -9.25
CA GLY A 129 -4.15 3.39 -7.88
C GLY A 129 -2.74 3.35 -7.29
N TRP A 130 -2.04 2.21 -7.40
CA TRP A 130 -0.67 2.09 -6.89
C TRP A 130 0.34 2.94 -7.65
N LYS A 131 0.22 3.06 -8.97
CA LYS A 131 1.05 3.99 -9.76
C LYS A 131 0.87 5.42 -9.25
N TRP A 132 -0.36 5.86 -9.02
CA TRP A 132 -0.64 7.20 -8.51
C TRP A 132 -0.05 7.40 -7.11
N PHE A 133 -0.31 6.47 -6.19
CA PHE A 133 0.19 6.57 -4.81
C PHE A 133 1.72 6.62 -4.75
N ILE A 134 2.41 5.71 -5.43
CA ILE A 134 3.87 5.56 -5.30
C ILE A 134 4.63 6.52 -6.22
N LYS A 135 4.27 6.57 -7.50
CA LYS A 135 5.04 7.35 -8.50
C LYS A 135 4.68 8.83 -8.52
N LYS A 136 3.53 9.20 -7.95
CA LYS A 136 3.08 10.60 -7.89
C LYS A 136 2.98 11.10 -6.46
N SER A 137 2.05 10.60 -5.66
CA SER A 137 1.74 11.17 -4.34
C SER A 137 2.91 11.09 -3.35
N LEU A 138 3.49 9.90 -3.16
CA LEU A 138 4.64 9.68 -2.27
C LEU A 138 5.89 10.43 -2.78
N LYS A 139 6.12 10.39 -4.09
CA LYS A 139 7.25 11.08 -4.72
C LYS A 139 7.16 12.60 -4.51
N ASP A 140 6.02 13.18 -4.84
CA ASP A 140 5.77 14.61 -4.61
C ASP A 140 5.83 14.95 -3.11
N TYR A 141 5.51 14.03 -2.20
CA TYR A 141 5.65 14.25 -0.76
C TYR A 141 7.11 14.28 -0.29
N LEU A 142 7.94 13.37 -0.80
CA LEU A 142 9.35 13.22 -0.38
C LEU A 142 10.32 14.17 -1.08
N GLU A 143 10.02 14.61 -2.30
CA GLU A 143 10.90 15.47 -3.11
C GLU A 143 10.43 16.95 -3.14
N LYS A 144 9.60 17.34 -2.18
CA LYS A 144 9.18 18.73 -1.95
C LYS A 144 10.33 19.63 -1.54
#